data_AF-A0A961IY14-F1
#
_entry.id   AF-A0A961IY14-F1
#
_cell.length_a   1.000
_cell.length_b   1.000
_cell.length_c   1.000
_cell.angle_alpha   90.00
_cell.angle_beta   90.00
_cell.angle_gamma   90.00
#
_symmetry.space_group_name_H-M   'P 1'
#
loop_
_entity.id
_entity.type
_entity.pdbx_description
1 polymer ?
#
loop_
_entity_poly.entity_id
_entity_poly.type
_entity_poly.pdbx_seq_one_letter_code
_entity_poly.pdbx_strand_id
1 'polypeptide(L)'
;WVSNLHFDAVPDPALDGGDTLFGGAGADVIYGETGDDVIDGGAGADALDGGTGDDTITVGAGDTATGGAGDDVFILDPTGALGGPGSTITIIGDETDEDGVGDSLNFSNLIDSGDITYTTAESGTVTLSDGTIVNFSNIENVFICFTAGARIATPQGARAIESLAPGDMVLTRDHGPQPLRWIGTSTLSGTGPAAPIRFAPYSFGNPKPFFVSPQHRMLYIGSDATLYFDQPEVMVPAKHLVNGTTIRPEERSRVTYVHLMFDRHEVISADGAWSESFHPGAEGLGLLDPRTRDTLFAAFPTLRADPNVYGDTARTVLRGWEAKVLRAA
;
A
#
# COMPACT_ATOMS: atom_id res chain seq x y z
N TRP A 1 28.87 30.35 1.72
CA TRP A 1 28.00 29.34 2.37
C TRP A 1 26.96 30.14 3.13
N VAL A 2 25.78 30.28 2.58
CA VAL A 2 24.65 30.85 3.33
C VAL A 2 23.97 29.64 3.95
N SER A 3 24.07 29.50 5.26
CA SER A 3 23.28 28.57 6.06
C SER A 3 22.17 29.38 6.72
N ASN A 4 20.97 28.81 6.76
CA ASN A 4 19.72 29.39 7.29
C ASN A 4 18.99 30.28 6.27
N LEU A 5 18.24 29.64 5.39
CA LEU A 5 17.21 30.25 4.58
C LEU A 5 15.88 30.06 5.32
N HIS A 6 15.26 31.15 5.77
CA HIS A 6 13.90 31.15 6.32
C HIS A 6 13.04 31.91 5.33
N PHE A 7 12.05 31.24 4.74
CA PHE A 7 11.02 31.89 3.97
C PHE A 7 9.84 32.16 4.91
N ASP A 8 9.54 33.44 5.14
CA ASP A 8 8.21 33.82 5.59
C ASP A 8 7.31 33.72 4.35
N ALA A 9 6.54 32.63 4.23
CA ALA A 9 5.45 32.59 3.26
C ALA A 9 4.51 33.76 3.59
N VAL A 10 4.21 34.58 2.59
CA VAL A 10 3.12 35.55 2.71
C VAL A 10 1.87 34.75 2.43
N PRO A 11 0.96 34.53 3.41
CA PRO A 11 -0.24 33.75 3.16
C PRO A 11 -1.09 34.51 2.16
N ASP A 12 -1.06 34.10 0.89
CA ASP A 12 -2.03 34.51 -0.08
C ASP A 12 -3.12 33.43 -0.06
N PRO A 13 -4.31 33.71 0.49
CA PRO A 13 -5.42 32.74 0.53
C PRO A 13 -5.98 32.39 -0.87
N ALA A 14 -5.28 32.77 -1.94
CA ALA A 14 -5.52 32.38 -3.33
C ALA A 14 -4.47 31.40 -3.90
N LEU A 15 -3.49 30.96 -3.10
CA LEU A 15 -2.45 29.98 -3.47
C LEU A 15 -2.46 28.80 -2.49
N ASP A 16 -3.57 28.07 -2.39
CA ASP A 16 -3.60 26.66 -1.98
C ASP A 16 -2.83 25.88 -3.05
N GLY A 17 -1.51 25.80 -2.94
CA GLY A 17 -0.68 25.23 -3.99
C GLY A 17 0.41 24.37 -3.39
N GLY A 18 0.43 23.10 -3.79
CA GLY A 18 1.51 22.19 -3.44
C GLY A 18 2.89 22.79 -3.72
N ASP A 19 3.72 22.79 -2.69
CA ASP A 19 5.05 23.35 -2.66
C ASP A 19 6.12 22.28 -2.94
N THR A 20 7.35 22.74 -3.19
CA THR A 20 8.50 21.85 -3.27
C THR A 20 9.62 22.41 -2.40
N LEU A 21 9.91 21.71 -1.31
CA LEU A 21 10.76 22.16 -0.22
C LEU A 21 12.00 21.26 -0.09
N PHE A 22 13.19 21.87 0.00
CA PHE A 22 14.47 21.17 0.12
C PHE A 22 15.27 21.72 1.30
N GLY A 23 15.56 20.91 2.32
CA GLY A 23 16.39 21.27 3.47
C GLY A 23 17.88 21.33 3.12
N GLY A 24 18.35 20.33 2.38
CA GLY A 24 19.68 20.31 1.81
C GLY A 24 20.70 19.69 2.76
N ALA A 25 21.49 20.49 3.47
CA ALA A 25 22.50 19.94 4.38
C ALA A 25 22.51 20.72 5.68
N GLY A 26 22.42 20.03 6.81
CA GLY A 26 22.23 20.65 8.11
C GLY A 26 21.11 19.94 8.87
N ALA A 27 20.80 20.44 10.07
CA ALA A 27 19.56 20.03 10.74
C ALA A 27 18.54 21.11 10.42
N ASP A 28 17.58 20.78 9.58
CA ASP A 28 16.59 21.69 9.02
C ASP A 28 15.21 21.47 9.67
N VAL A 29 14.37 22.50 9.60
CA VAL A 29 12.97 22.43 10.02
C VAL A 29 12.13 22.90 8.85
N ILE A 30 11.25 22.04 8.34
CA ILE A 30 10.44 22.27 7.14
C ILE A 30 8.97 22.04 7.48
N TYR A 31 8.13 22.97 7.05
CA TYR A 31 6.67 22.91 7.15
C TYR A 31 6.09 23.09 5.74
N GLY A 32 5.29 22.14 5.25
CA GLY A 32 4.55 22.23 3.99
C GLY A 32 3.31 23.12 4.08
N GLU A 33 2.67 23.11 5.25
CA GLU A 33 1.45 23.87 5.55
C GLU A 33 0.21 23.31 4.86
N THR A 34 -0.25 23.87 3.74
CA THR A 34 -1.51 23.47 3.10
C THR A 34 -1.31 23.24 1.62
N GLY A 35 -1.79 22.11 1.11
CA GLY A 35 -1.61 21.67 -0.28
C GLY A 35 -0.86 20.35 -0.35
N ASP A 36 -0.76 19.78 -1.55
CA ASP A 36 -0.04 18.52 -1.77
C ASP A 36 1.45 18.81 -2.00
N ASP A 37 2.27 18.70 -0.95
CA ASP A 37 3.65 19.16 -0.94
C ASP A 37 4.67 18.07 -1.29
N VAL A 38 5.82 18.50 -1.81
CA VAL A 38 6.99 17.63 -1.99
C VAL A 38 8.12 18.13 -1.09
N ILE A 39 8.43 17.36 -0.05
CA ILE A 39 9.42 17.71 0.96
C ILE A 39 10.62 16.77 0.88
N ASP A 40 11.83 17.33 0.86
CA ASP A 40 13.09 16.59 0.96
C ASP A 40 13.95 17.21 2.06
N GLY A 41 14.11 16.49 3.19
CA GLY A 41 14.95 16.93 4.30
C GLY A 41 16.42 17.07 3.89
N GLY A 42 16.89 16.17 3.03
CA GLY A 42 18.28 16.10 2.64
C GLY A 42 19.17 15.44 3.71
N ALA A 43 20.33 16.02 3.96
CA ALA A 43 21.34 15.44 4.82
C ALA A 43 21.39 16.12 6.20
N GLY A 44 21.01 15.39 7.22
CA GLY A 44 21.21 15.75 8.61
C GLY A 44 20.14 15.12 9.48
N ALA A 45 19.74 15.80 10.54
CA ALA A 45 18.67 15.33 11.40
C ALA A 45 17.56 16.38 11.35
N ASP A 46 16.62 16.15 10.47
CA ASP A 46 15.63 17.14 10.05
C ASP A 46 14.29 16.92 10.76
N ALA A 47 13.54 18.01 10.95
CA ALA A 47 12.16 17.98 11.42
C ALA A 47 11.24 18.41 10.28
N LEU A 48 10.46 17.46 9.76
CA LEU A 48 9.62 17.65 8.58
C LEU A 48 8.15 17.49 8.98
N ASP A 49 7.31 18.39 8.50
CA ASP A 49 5.87 18.42 8.73
C ASP A 49 5.18 18.72 7.40
N GLY A 50 4.42 17.77 6.86
CA GLY A 50 3.68 17.91 5.61
C GLY A 50 2.58 18.97 5.77
N GLY A 51 1.65 18.72 6.68
CA GLY A 51 0.62 19.68 7.05
C GLY A 51 -0.75 19.16 6.66
N THR A 52 -1.42 19.78 5.69
CA THR A 52 -2.70 19.29 5.16
C THR A 52 -2.60 19.13 3.65
N GLY A 53 -3.08 18.02 3.10
CA GLY A 53 -2.94 17.66 1.69
C GLY A 53 -2.27 16.29 1.58
N ASP A 54 -2.14 15.77 0.35
CA ASP A 54 -1.47 14.50 0.12
C ASP A 54 0.03 14.74 -0.14
N ASP A 55 0.86 14.59 0.89
CA ASP A 55 2.26 14.99 0.84
C ASP A 55 3.21 13.85 0.44
N THR A 56 4.31 14.21 -0.23
CA THR A 56 5.43 13.29 -0.51
C THR A 56 6.68 13.74 0.24
N ILE A 57 7.08 12.98 1.26
CA ILE A 57 8.16 13.35 2.18
C ILE A 57 9.33 12.38 2.06
N THR A 58 10.49 12.88 1.63
CA THR A 58 11.75 12.14 1.59
C THR A 58 12.53 12.34 2.90
N VAL A 59 12.85 11.22 3.56
CA VAL A 59 13.47 11.20 4.91
C VAL A 59 14.80 10.46 4.92
N GLY A 60 15.77 11.03 5.63
CA GLY A 60 17.10 10.51 5.90
C GLY A 60 17.30 10.06 7.36
N ALA A 61 18.52 9.67 7.72
CA ALA A 61 18.83 9.20 9.06
C ALA A 61 19.00 10.34 10.08
N GLY A 62 18.24 10.24 11.16
CA GLY A 62 18.14 11.27 12.18
C GLY A 62 16.82 12.03 12.11
N ASP A 63 16.10 11.89 10.99
CA ASP A 63 14.91 12.68 10.72
C ASP A 63 13.72 12.25 11.56
N THR A 64 12.87 13.23 11.82
CA THR A 64 11.52 13.05 12.32
C THR A 64 10.57 13.71 11.34
N ALA A 65 9.69 12.91 10.74
CA ALA A 65 8.71 13.38 9.77
C ALA A 65 7.29 13.08 10.24
N THR A 66 6.42 14.07 10.11
CA THR A 66 4.97 13.95 10.26
C THR A 66 4.31 14.25 8.92
N GLY A 67 3.33 13.43 8.52
CA GLY A 67 2.56 13.61 7.29
C GLY A 67 1.52 14.69 7.51
N GLY A 68 0.62 14.46 8.47
CA GLY A 68 -0.36 15.42 8.88
C GLY A 68 -1.76 14.97 8.48
N ALA A 69 -2.49 15.79 7.73
CA ALA A 69 -3.83 15.45 7.28
C ALA A 69 -3.86 15.17 5.77
N GLY A 70 -4.32 14.00 5.36
CA GLY A 70 -4.31 13.56 3.96
C GLY A 70 -3.77 12.14 3.85
N ASP A 71 -3.52 11.68 2.63
CA ASP A 71 -2.88 10.39 2.36
C ASP A 71 -1.40 10.60 1.97
N ASP A 72 -0.49 10.41 2.93
CA ASP A 72 0.92 10.78 2.75
C ASP A 72 1.82 9.63 2.27
N VAL A 73 2.90 10.00 1.59
CA VAL A 73 3.92 9.08 1.08
C VAL A 73 5.29 9.42 1.66
N PHE A 74 5.79 8.56 2.54
CA PHE A 74 7.16 8.65 3.07
C PHE A 74 8.12 7.82 2.24
N ILE A 75 9.24 8.40 1.84
CA ILE A 75 10.28 7.74 1.03
C ILE A 75 11.61 7.84 1.77
N LEU A 76 12.25 6.70 2.05
CA LEU A 76 13.61 6.73 2.60
C LEU A 76 14.63 7.14 1.54
N ASP A 77 15.52 8.08 1.84
CA ASP A 77 16.59 8.49 0.92
C ASP A 77 17.60 7.34 0.67
N PRO A 78 17.72 6.83 -0.56
CA PRO A 78 18.69 5.77 -0.89
C PRO A 78 20.11 6.29 -1.15
N THR A 79 20.34 7.60 -1.21
CA THR A 79 21.57 8.21 -1.73
C THR A 79 22.70 8.40 -0.71
N GLY A 80 22.48 8.00 0.54
CA GLY A 80 23.53 7.92 1.55
C GLY A 80 23.38 8.87 2.74
N ALA A 81 22.21 9.45 2.96
CA ALA A 81 21.84 10.09 4.22
C ALA A 81 21.54 9.10 5.36
N LEU A 82 21.88 7.80 5.20
CA LEU A 82 21.66 6.79 6.23
C LEU A 82 22.90 6.64 7.13
N GLY A 83 22.71 6.73 8.44
CA GLY A 83 23.81 6.88 9.40
C GLY A 83 24.40 5.56 9.90
N GLY A 84 23.84 4.41 9.51
CA GLY A 84 24.28 3.09 9.95
C GLY A 84 23.79 2.71 11.36
N PRO A 85 24.44 1.72 12.01
CA PRO A 85 23.95 1.15 13.26
C PRO A 85 23.92 2.19 14.39
N GLY A 86 22.74 2.41 14.95
CA GLY A 86 22.50 3.38 16.03
C GLY A 86 21.86 4.69 15.57
N SER A 87 21.72 4.90 14.26
CA SER A 87 20.87 5.96 13.73
C SER A 87 19.42 5.54 13.69
N THR A 88 18.52 6.52 13.81
CA THR A 88 17.08 6.30 13.81
C THR A 88 16.38 7.25 12.85
N ILE A 89 15.31 6.77 12.23
CA ILE A 89 14.34 7.60 11.49
C ILE A 89 13.01 7.45 12.24
N THR A 90 12.28 8.54 12.41
CA THR A 90 10.94 8.52 13.02
C THR A 90 9.94 9.06 12.03
N ILE A 91 8.91 8.27 11.75
CA ILE A 91 7.87 8.59 10.77
C ILE A 91 6.52 8.47 11.45
N ILE A 92 5.71 9.50 11.31
CA ILE A 92 4.38 9.58 11.89
C ILE A 92 3.45 9.98 10.75
N GLY A 93 2.50 9.12 10.40
CA GLY A 93 1.46 9.49 9.44
C GLY A 93 0.53 10.56 10.00
N ASP A 94 -0.26 10.15 11.01
CA ASP A 94 -1.35 10.89 11.68
C ASP A 94 -2.70 10.60 11.00
N GLU A 95 -3.80 10.61 11.77
CA GLU A 95 -5.08 10.01 11.34
C GLU A 95 -6.15 11.05 11.02
N THR A 96 -5.72 12.23 10.61
CA THR A 96 -6.61 13.36 10.39
C THR A 96 -6.96 13.51 8.92
N ASP A 97 -8.25 13.61 8.61
CA ASP A 97 -8.76 13.88 7.25
C ASP A 97 -8.27 12.95 6.11
N GLU A 98 -7.86 11.72 6.43
CA GLU A 98 -7.55 10.68 5.43
C GLU A 98 -8.76 10.39 4.55
N ASP A 99 -8.64 10.72 3.27
CA ASP A 99 -9.67 10.56 2.27
C ASP A 99 -9.28 9.49 1.23
N GLY A 100 -8.33 8.61 1.54
CA GLY A 100 -8.12 7.41 0.74
C GLY A 100 -7.67 6.20 1.56
N VAL A 101 -6.44 5.76 1.31
CA VAL A 101 -5.90 4.47 1.71
C VAL A 101 -5.03 4.59 2.97
N GLY A 102 -4.85 5.81 3.47
CA GLY A 102 -3.97 6.17 4.57
C GLY A 102 -2.50 6.22 4.15
N ASP A 103 -1.64 6.53 5.10
CA ASP A 103 -0.24 6.82 4.88
C ASP A 103 0.56 5.57 4.46
N SER A 104 1.61 5.84 3.69
CA SER A 104 2.45 4.82 3.08
C SER A 104 3.93 5.07 3.31
N LEU A 105 4.68 3.99 3.56
CA LEU A 105 6.12 4.05 3.79
C LEU A 105 6.88 3.19 2.78
N ASN A 106 7.69 3.85 1.96
CA ASN A 106 8.57 3.24 0.96
C ASN A 106 10.02 3.18 1.45
N PHE A 107 10.51 1.96 1.64
CA PHE A 107 11.87 1.69 2.15
C PHE A 107 12.98 1.82 1.09
N SER A 108 12.72 2.22 -0.15
CA SER A 108 13.74 2.46 -1.20
C SER A 108 14.77 1.35 -1.39
N ASN A 109 14.37 0.08 -1.20
CA ASN A 109 15.22 -1.11 -1.29
C ASN A 109 16.30 -1.22 -0.19
N LEU A 110 16.13 -0.51 0.93
CA LEU A 110 17.10 -0.46 2.01
C LEU A 110 16.91 -1.56 3.06
N ILE A 111 15.94 -2.47 2.87
CA ILE A 111 15.59 -3.52 3.85
C ILE A 111 15.82 -4.92 3.28
N ASP A 112 16.22 -5.87 4.12
CA ASP A 112 16.20 -7.28 3.78
C ASP A 112 14.85 -7.93 4.18
N SER A 113 14.54 -9.08 3.58
CA SER A 113 13.27 -9.77 3.83
C SER A 113 13.18 -10.25 5.29
N GLY A 114 12.36 -9.60 6.11
CA GLY A 114 12.08 -10.00 7.49
C GLY A 114 12.44 -8.97 8.57
N ASP A 115 12.90 -7.78 8.19
CA ASP A 115 13.40 -6.79 9.16
C ASP A 115 12.31 -5.88 9.76
N ILE A 116 11.05 -6.05 9.35
CA ILE A 116 9.91 -5.28 9.88
C ILE A 116 9.31 -6.00 11.10
N THR A 117 9.28 -5.28 12.22
CA THR A 117 8.62 -5.68 13.47
C THR A 117 7.48 -4.72 13.78
N TYR A 118 6.25 -5.15 13.60
CA TYR A 118 5.06 -4.37 13.96
C TYR A 118 4.82 -4.37 15.48
N THR A 119 4.49 -3.20 16.02
CA THR A 119 4.06 -3.01 17.41
C THR A 119 2.54 -2.84 17.50
N THR A 120 1.91 -2.20 16.51
CA THR A 120 0.45 -2.05 16.35
C THR A 120 0.05 -2.22 14.88
N ALA A 121 -1.23 -2.01 14.55
CA ALA A 121 -1.75 -2.17 13.18
C ALA A 121 -1.05 -1.28 12.16
N GLU A 122 -0.80 -0.05 12.55
CA GLU A 122 -0.20 0.97 11.70
C GLU A 122 1.16 1.44 12.27
N SER A 123 1.74 0.73 13.24
CA SER A 123 3.03 1.12 13.83
C SER A 123 3.99 -0.05 13.94
N GLY A 124 5.28 0.25 13.80
CA GLY A 124 6.33 -0.74 13.86
C GLY A 124 7.71 -0.14 13.77
N THR A 125 8.67 -1.05 13.68
CA THR A 125 10.08 -0.74 13.56
C THR A 125 10.68 -1.58 12.45
N VAL A 126 11.61 -1.00 11.69
CA VAL A 126 12.34 -1.69 10.63
C VAL A 126 13.82 -1.47 10.84
N THR A 127 14.61 -2.52 10.71
CA THR A 127 16.07 -2.37 10.62
C THR A 127 16.49 -2.37 9.15
N LEU A 128 17.11 -1.29 8.69
CA LEU A 128 17.66 -1.22 7.34
C LEU A 128 18.92 -2.08 7.24
N SER A 129 19.32 -2.41 6.02
CA SER A 129 20.50 -3.22 5.68
C SER A 129 21.83 -2.64 6.19
N ASP A 130 21.87 -1.32 6.47
CA ASP A 130 23.01 -0.65 7.08
C ASP A 130 22.96 -0.63 8.62
N GLY A 131 21.86 -1.10 9.23
CA GLY A 131 21.62 -1.12 10.68
C GLY A 131 20.86 0.08 11.23
N THR A 132 20.48 1.05 10.39
CA THR A 132 19.59 2.17 10.78
C THR A 132 18.22 1.63 11.19
N ILE A 133 17.60 2.20 12.22
CA ILE A 133 16.27 1.79 12.69
C ILE A 133 15.22 2.82 12.27
N VAL A 134 14.23 2.40 11.50
CA VAL A 134 13.06 3.22 11.15
C VAL A 134 11.93 2.87 12.10
N ASN A 135 11.46 3.84 12.88
CA ASN A 135 10.25 3.74 13.67
C ASN A 135 9.13 4.42 12.92
N PHE A 136 8.01 3.74 12.72
CA PHE A 136 6.86 4.31 12.05
C PHE A 136 5.59 4.10 12.89
N SER A 137 4.65 5.02 12.77
CA SER A 137 3.31 4.94 13.36
C SER A 137 2.28 5.59 12.46
N ASN A 138 1.02 5.12 12.54
CA ASN A 138 -0.09 5.51 11.68
C ASN A 138 0.29 5.39 10.19
N ILE A 139 0.84 4.24 9.78
CA ILE A 139 1.08 3.87 8.38
C ILE A 139 0.21 2.65 8.03
N GLU A 140 -0.83 2.87 7.24
CA GLU A 140 -1.94 1.94 6.93
C GLU A 140 -1.59 0.95 5.82
N ASN A 141 -0.62 1.31 4.97
CA ASN A 141 -0.32 0.59 3.74
C ASN A 141 0.97 -0.21 3.80
N VAL A 142 0.82 -1.54 3.87
CA VAL A 142 1.97 -2.44 3.72
C VAL A 142 1.80 -3.56 2.68
N PHE A 143 0.65 -4.22 2.42
CA PHE A 143 0.58 -5.27 1.35
C PHE A 143 -0.83 -5.62 0.81
N ILE A 144 -1.02 -5.67 -0.53
CA ILE A 144 -2.21 -6.23 -1.25
C ILE A 144 -1.83 -7.50 -2.03
N CYS A 145 -2.17 -8.71 -1.55
CA CYS A 145 -1.79 -9.96 -2.23
C CYS A 145 -2.71 -11.17 -1.95
N PHE A 146 -2.72 -12.14 -2.86
CA PHE A 146 -3.26 -13.49 -2.60
C PHE A 146 -2.29 -14.30 -1.76
N THR A 147 -2.76 -15.37 -1.11
CA THR A 147 -1.85 -16.34 -0.47
C THR A 147 -1.58 -17.55 -1.36
N ALA A 148 -0.40 -18.14 -1.21
CA ALA A 148 -0.07 -19.44 -1.80
C ALA A 148 -1.14 -20.49 -1.44
N GLY A 149 -1.49 -21.33 -2.41
CA GLY A 149 -2.54 -22.33 -2.36
C GLY A 149 -3.86 -21.87 -2.97
N ALA A 150 -4.02 -20.56 -3.24
CA ALA A 150 -5.22 -20.03 -3.87
C ALA A 150 -5.45 -20.66 -5.26
N ARG A 151 -6.71 -20.96 -5.60
CA ARG A 151 -7.08 -21.52 -6.91
C ARG A 151 -7.75 -20.49 -7.79
N ILE A 152 -7.04 -20.07 -8.84
CA ILE A 152 -7.47 -19.03 -9.77
C ILE A 152 -8.29 -19.66 -10.90
N ALA A 153 -9.44 -19.07 -11.19
CA ALA A 153 -10.31 -19.51 -12.26
C ALA A 153 -9.66 -19.29 -13.64
N THR A 154 -9.51 -20.36 -14.41
CA THR A 154 -9.03 -20.30 -15.81
C THR A 154 -10.05 -20.97 -16.73
N PRO A 155 -10.01 -20.73 -18.06
CA PRO A 155 -10.96 -21.33 -18.99
C PRO A 155 -10.97 -22.88 -18.97
N GLN A 156 -9.88 -23.50 -18.53
CA GLN A 156 -9.73 -24.96 -18.43
C GLN A 156 -10.01 -25.49 -17.00
N GLY A 157 -10.49 -24.64 -16.09
CA GLY A 157 -10.75 -24.96 -14.70
C GLY A 157 -9.81 -24.24 -13.73
N ALA A 158 -10.06 -24.38 -12.43
CA ALA A 158 -9.29 -23.65 -11.42
C ALA A 158 -7.87 -24.22 -11.26
N ARG A 159 -6.85 -23.38 -11.45
CA ARG A 159 -5.42 -23.71 -11.33
C ARG A 159 -4.84 -23.13 -10.03
N ALA A 160 -3.86 -23.81 -9.44
CA ALA A 160 -3.12 -23.28 -8.30
C ALA A 160 -2.35 -22.02 -8.74
N ILE A 161 -2.39 -20.97 -7.92
CA ILE A 161 -1.81 -19.66 -8.25
C ILE A 161 -0.31 -19.75 -8.56
N GLU A 162 0.42 -20.63 -7.87
CA GLU A 162 1.86 -20.86 -8.06
C GLU A 162 2.19 -21.59 -9.36
N SER A 163 1.19 -22.18 -10.01
CA SER A 163 1.36 -22.85 -11.30
C SER A 163 1.10 -21.93 -12.50
N LEU A 164 0.68 -20.67 -12.25
CA LEU A 164 0.45 -19.69 -13.30
C LEU A 164 1.76 -19.05 -13.74
N ALA A 165 1.84 -18.70 -15.02
CA ALA A 165 2.95 -17.97 -15.61
C ALA A 165 2.43 -16.89 -16.56
N PRO A 166 3.23 -15.85 -16.87
CA PRO A 166 2.88 -14.88 -17.90
C PRO A 166 2.50 -15.55 -19.22
N GLY A 167 1.39 -15.11 -19.80
CA GLY A 167 0.75 -15.69 -20.99
C GLY A 167 -0.39 -16.68 -20.68
N ASP A 168 -0.51 -17.18 -19.45
CA ASP A 168 -1.66 -18.02 -19.05
C ASP A 168 -2.97 -17.21 -19.07
N MET A 169 -4.05 -17.82 -19.55
CA MET A 169 -5.36 -17.17 -19.59
C MET A 169 -6.08 -17.34 -18.24
N VAL A 170 -6.45 -16.22 -17.63
CA VAL A 170 -7.24 -16.16 -16.39
C VAL A 170 -8.63 -15.62 -16.72
N LEU A 171 -9.68 -16.20 -16.13
CA LEU A 171 -11.03 -15.69 -16.28
C LEU A 171 -11.19 -14.40 -15.48
N THR A 172 -11.57 -13.33 -16.15
CA THR A 172 -11.95 -12.07 -15.53
C THR A 172 -13.45 -11.84 -15.63
N ARG A 173 -13.97 -10.98 -14.75
CA ARG A 173 -15.40 -10.69 -14.65
C ARG A 173 -15.93 -9.96 -15.88
N ASP A 174 -15.19 -8.97 -16.37
CA ASP A 174 -15.72 -7.98 -17.31
C ASP A 174 -15.26 -8.21 -18.74
N HIS A 175 -14.06 -8.77 -18.93
CA HIS A 175 -13.40 -8.85 -20.23
C HIS A 175 -13.17 -10.30 -20.68
N GLY A 176 -13.80 -11.26 -20.02
CA GLY A 176 -13.62 -12.68 -20.32
C GLY A 176 -12.21 -13.17 -19.98
N PRO A 177 -11.69 -14.21 -20.66
CA PRO A 177 -10.33 -14.68 -20.44
C PRO A 177 -9.30 -13.61 -20.85
N GLN A 178 -8.44 -13.20 -19.93
CA GLN A 178 -7.32 -12.27 -20.18
C GLN A 178 -5.97 -12.94 -19.93
N PRO A 179 -4.92 -12.59 -20.71
CA PRO A 179 -3.59 -13.13 -20.51
C PRO A 179 -2.94 -12.49 -19.29
N LEU A 180 -2.48 -13.32 -18.35
CA LEU A 180 -1.64 -12.87 -17.24
C LEU A 180 -0.37 -12.26 -17.79
N ARG A 181 -0.03 -11.03 -17.38
CA ARG A 181 1.17 -10.33 -17.88
C ARG A 181 2.34 -10.46 -16.94
N TRP A 182 2.06 -10.48 -15.65
CA TRP A 182 3.08 -10.58 -14.62
C TRP A 182 2.55 -11.32 -13.40
N ILE A 183 3.46 -12.03 -12.74
CA ILE A 183 3.23 -12.69 -11.46
C ILE A 183 4.41 -12.41 -10.55
N GLY A 184 4.13 -11.85 -9.37
CA GLY A 184 5.12 -11.55 -8.34
C GLY A 184 4.88 -12.38 -7.10
N THR A 185 5.94 -12.75 -6.38
CA THR A 185 5.83 -13.52 -5.14
C THR A 185 6.72 -12.95 -4.06
N SER A 186 6.16 -12.73 -2.88
CA SER A 186 6.90 -12.34 -1.68
C SER A 186 6.56 -13.30 -0.54
N THR A 187 7.37 -13.35 0.52
CA THR A 187 7.07 -14.21 1.66
C THR A 187 7.44 -13.51 2.95
N LEU A 188 6.46 -13.41 3.85
CA LEU A 188 6.50 -12.58 5.04
C LEU A 188 5.98 -13.36 6.26
N SER A 189 6.24 -12.86 7.47
CA SER A 189 5.54 -13.34 8.67
C SER A 189 4.10 -12.84 8.65
N GLY A 190 3.13 -13.71 8.93
CA GLY A 190 1.71 -13.37 8.96
C GLY A 190 1.19 -13.33 10.39
N THR A 191 1.79 -12.52 11.26
CA THR A 191 1.45 -12.42 12.68
C THR A 191 0.94 -11.03 13.03
N GLY A 192 0.11 -10.92 14.07
CA GLY A 192 -0.46 -9.65 14.48
C GLY A 192 -1.24 -8.96 13.36
N PRO A 193 -1.01 -7.68 13.07
CA PRO A 193 -1.74 -6.94 12.03
C PRO A 193 -1.47 -7.39 10.60
N ALA A 194 -0.29 -7.95 10.34
CA ALA A 194 0.05 -8.57 9.05
C ALA A 194 -0.55 -9.98 8.91
N ALA A 195 -1.32 -10.45 9.92
CA ALA A 195 -1.97 -11.74 9.85
C ALA A 195 -2.97 -11.77 8.68
N PRO A 196 -2.89 -12.81 7.83
CA PRO A 196 -3.79 -12.91 6.71
C PRO A 196 -5.24 -13.03 7.19
N ILE A 197 -6.15 -12.43 6.43
CA ILE A 197 -7.58 -12.51 6.71
C ILE A 197 -8.09 -13.83 6.14
N ARG A 198 -8.58 -14.68 7.05
CA ARG A 198 -9.23 -15.93 6.70
C ARG A 198 -10.70 -15.71 6.47
N PHE A 199 -11.17 -16.18 5.32
CA PHE A 199 -12.58 -16.32 5.00
C PHE A 199 -12.99 -17.78 5.22
N ALA A 200 -14.03 -18.02 6.02
CA ALA A 200 -14.60 -19.34 6.23
C ALA A 200 -15.32 -19.85 4.96
N PRO A 201 -15.58 -21.16 4.83
CA PRO A 201 -16.38 -21.65 3.72
C PRO A 201 -17.74 -20.94 3.65
N TYR A 202 -18.13 -20.57 2.44
CA TYR A 202 -19.39 -19.93 2.08
C TYR A 202 -19.60 -18.53 2.67
N SER A 203 -18.56 -17.89 3.24
CA SER A 203 -18.68 -16.54 3.78
C SER A 203 -18.64 -15.44 2.72
N PHE A 204 -18.07 -15.73 1.54
CA PHE A 204 -17.89 -14.75 0.47
C PHE A 204 -17.94 -15.42 -0.93
N GLY A 205 -18.89 -16.34 -1.11
CA GLY A 205 -19.07 -17.12 -2.35
C GLY A 205 -18.08 -18.29 -2.54
N ASN A 206 -17.05 -18.36 -1.69
CA ASN A 206 -16.02 -19.40 -1.69
C ASN A 206 -16.52 -20.75 -1.14
N PRO A 207 -16.23 -21.92 -1.76
CA PRO A 207 -16.66 -23.22 -1.24
C PRO A 207 -15.71 -23.80 -0.17
N LYS A 208 -14.52 -23.22 0.00
CA LYS A 208 -13.47 -23.66 0.92
C LYS A 208 -12.85 -22.45 1.62
N PRO A 209 -12.20 -22.61 2.78
CA PRO A 209 -11.52 -21.49 3.41
C PRO A 209 -10.37 -21.00 2.53
N PHE A 210 -10.20 -19.68 2.46
CA PHE A 210 -9.07 -19.05 1.78
C PHE A 210 -8.53 -17.88 2.59
N PHE A 211 -7.37 -17.38 2.18
CA PHE A 211 -6.63 -16.34 2.88
C PHE A 211 -6.14 -15.29 1.88
N VAL A 212 -6.23 -14.04 2.29
CA VAL A 212 -5.70 -12.88 1.56
C VAL A 212 -5.00 -11.93 2.54
N SER A 213 -4.19 -11.02 2.03
CA SER A 213 -3.64 -9.96 2.88
C SER A 213 -4.76 -9.03 3.41
N PRO A 214 -4.54 -8.33 4.53
CA PRO A 214 -5.54 -7.43 5.12
C PRO A 214 -6.10 -6.38 4.16
N GLN A 215 -5.26 -5.78 3.31
CA GLN A 215 -5.68 -4.75 2.38
C GLN A 215 -6.22 -5.30 1.04
N HIS A 216 -6.24 -6.62 0.84
CA HIS A 216 -6.72 -7.21 -0.40
C HIS A 216 -8.19 -6.86 -0.64
N ARG A 217 -8.49 -6.22 -1.77
CA ARG A 217 -9.84 -5.73 -2.03
C ARG A 217 -10.72 -6.83 -2.62
N MET A 218 -11.79 -7.13 -1.89
CA MET A 218 -12.77 -8.17 -2.21
C MET A 218 -13.99 -7.53 -2.88
N LEU A 219 -14.51 -8.15 -3.93
CA LEU A 219 -15.69 -7.63 -4.63
C LEU A 219 -16.94 -7.88 -3.80
N TYR A 220 -17.52 -6.81 -3.27
CA TYR A 220 -18.82 -6.84 -2.60
C TYR A 220 -19.94 -6.56 -3.60
N ILE A 221 -20.98 -7.39 -3.57
CA ILE A 221 -22.16 -7.26 -4.43
C ILE A 221 -23.40 -7.32 -3.53
N GLY A 222 -24.21 -6.27 -3.52
CA GLY A 222 -25.42 -6.20 -2.72
C GLY A 222 -26.27 -4.97 -3.03
N SER A 223 -27.56 -5.04 -2.72
CA SER A 223 -28.48 -3.89 -2.86
C SER A 223 -28.01 -2.67 -2.08
N ASP A 224 -27.35 -2.90 -0.96
CA ASP A 224 -26.88 -1.87 -0.04
C ASP A 224 -25.74 -1.07 -0.68
N ALA A 225 -24.91 -1.70 -1.51
CA ALA A 225 -23.87 -0.99 -2.25
C ALA A 225 -24.48 0.03 -3.21
N THR A 226 -25.58 -0.34 -3.88
CA THR A 226 -26.30 0.58 -4.78
C THR A 226 -26.99 1.67 -3.99
N LEU A 227 -27.58 1.34 -2.84
CA LEU A 227 -28.28 2.30 -2.01
C LEU A 227 -27.33 3.37 -1.43
N TYR A 228 -26.14 2.97 -0.99
CA TYR A 228 -25.22 3.85 -0.28
C TYR A 228 -24.19 4.54 -1.19
N PHE A 229 -23.78 3.89 -2.27
CA PHE A 229 -22.66 4.37 -3.11
C PHE A 229 -23.04 4.58 -4.57
N ASP A 230 -24.31 4.39 -4.94
CA ASP A 230 -24.78 4.44 -6.34
C ASP A 230 -24.01 3.49 -7.27
N GLN A 231 -23.49 2.38 -6.72
CA GLN A 231 -22.74 1.36 -7.44
C GLN A 231 -23.29 -0.04 -7.15
N PRO A 232 -23.52 -0.89 -8.16
CA PRO A 232 -23.99 -2.27 -7.93
C PRO A 232 -22.90 -3.19 -7.37
N GLU A 233 -21.64 -2.81 -7.56
CA GLU A 233 -20.47 -3.57 -7.15
C GLU A 233 -19.39 -2.61 -6.66
N VAL A 234 -18.81 -2.92 -5.50
CA VAL A 234 -17.77 -2.11 -4.86
C VAL A 234 -16.66 -3.02 -4.34
N MET A 235 -15.47 -2.47 -4.19
CA MET A 235 -14.31 -3.18 -3.67
C MET A 235 -14.11 -2.84 -2.19
N VAL A 236 -13.97 -3.86 -1.35
CA VAL A 236 -13.82 -3.66 0.10
C VAL A 236 -12.56 -4.38 0.58
N PRO A 237 -11.60 -3.67 1.22
CA PRO A 237 -10.45 -4.31 1.84
C PRO A 237 -10.86 -5.40 2.83
N ALA A 238 -10.17 -6.55 2.80
CA ALA A 238 -10.50 -7.70 3.62
C ALA A 238 -10.53 -7.40 5.13
N LYS A 239 -9.68 -6.48 5.62
CA LYS A 239 -9.63 -6.04 7.02
C LYS A 239 -10.96 -5.42 7.48
N HIS A 240 -11.66 -4.72 6.59
CA HIS A 240 -12.94 -4.09 6.90
C HIS A 240 -14.12 -5.06 6.88
N LEU A 241 -13.96 -6.23 6.26
CA LEU A 241 -14.95 -7.32 6.25
C LEU A 241 -14.85 -8.22 7.50
N VAL A 242 -13.87 -8.02 8.36
CA VAL A 242 -13.69 -8.82 9.59
C VAL A 242 -14.91 -8.67 10.50
N ASN A 243 -15.51 -9.81 10.86
CA ASN A 243 -16.73 -9.88 11.68
C ASN A 243 -16.56 -10.73 12.94
N GLY A 244 -15.33 -11.21 13.21
CA GLY A 244 -15.00 -12.00 14.39
C GLY A 244 -15.52 -13.44 14.38
N THR A 245 -16.25 -13.85 13.35
CA THR A 245 -16.80 -15.21 13.22
C THR A 245 -16.34 -15.89 11.94
N THR A 246 -16.99 -15.61 10.82
CA THR A 246 -16.71 -16.22 9.52
C THR A 246 -15.55 -15.58 8.79
N ILE A 247 -15.24 -14.31 9.08
CA ILE A 247 -14.12 -13.56 8.50
C ILE A 247 -13.28 -13.01 9.64
N ARG A 248 -12.05 -13.49 9.76
CA ARG A 248 -11.16 -13.15 10.89
C ARG A 248 -9.68 -13.24 10.51
N PRO A 249 -8.79 -12.46 11.16
CA PRO A 249 -7.35 -12.68 11.07
C PRO A 249 -6.99 -14.10 11.55
N GLU A 250 -5.99 -14.72 10.93
CA GLU A 250 -5.44 -15.99 11.37
C GLU A 250 -3.92 -15.99 11.25
N GLU A 251 -3.25 -15.99 12.39
CA GLU A 251 -1.79 -15.91 12.44
C GLU A 251 -1.10 -17.11 11.81
N ARG A 252 -0.01 -16.83 11.12
CA ARG A 252 0.85 -17.81 10.47
C ARG A 252 2.30 -17.37 10.59
N SER A 253 3.16 -18.30 10.99
CA SER A 253 4.60 -18.04 11.11
C SER A 253 5.25 -17.64 9.79
N ARG A 254 4.66 -18.05 8.65
CA ARG A 254 5.12 -17.69 7.31
C ARG A 254 3.97 -17.74 6.32
N VAL A 255 3.82 -16.70 5.51
CA VAL A 255 2.81 -16.57 4.46
C VAL A 255 3.50 -16.16 3.17
N THR A 256 3.35 -16.98 2.14
CA THR A 256 3.75 -16.60 0.78
C THR A 256 2.60 -15.87 0.12
N TYR A 257 2.89 -14.66 -0.32
CA TYR A 257 1.98 -13.75 -0.99
C TYR A 257 2.27 -13.74 -2.49
N VAL A 258 1.22 -13.67 -3.30
CA VAL A 258 1.30 -13.73 -4.76
C VAL A 258 0.46 -12.62 -5.37
N HIS A 259 1.05 -11.90 -6.32
CA HIS A 259 0.45 -10.81 -7.07
C HIS A 259 0.25 -11.24 -8.52
N LEU A 260 -0.88 -10.91 -9.12
CA LEU A 260 -1.21 -11.21 -10.50
C LEU A 260 -1.58 -9.90 -11.20
N MET A 261 -0.94 -9.59 -12.33
CA MET A 261 -1.20 -8.34 -13.03
C MET A 261 -1.46 -8.58 -14.52
N PHE A 262 -2.35 -7.76 -15.09
CA PHE A 262 -2.86 -7.86 -16.46
C PHE A 262 -2.54 -6.58 -17.23
N ASP A 263 -3.07 -6.42 -18.45
CA ASP A 263 -2.91 -5.17 -19.22
C ASP A 263 -3.72 -4.00 -18.65
N ARG A 264 -4.65 -4.28 -17.75
CA ARG A 264 -5.53 -3.35 -17.06
C ARG A 264 -5.94 -3.94 -15.72
N HIS A 265 -6.51 -3.13 -14.84
CA HIS A 265 -7.04 -3.66 -13.60
C HIS A 265 -8.24 -4.60 -13.88
N GLU A 266 -8.14 -5.85 -13.43
CA GLU A 266 -9.16 -6.87 -13.63
C GLU A 266 -9.74 -7.37 -12.31
N VAL A 267 -11.01 -7.78 -12.34
CA VAL A 267 -11.64 -8.53 -11.26
C VAL A 267 -11.58 -10.01 -11.59
N ILE A 268 -10.90 -10.79 -10.75
CA ILE A 268 -10.64 -12.22 -10.98
C ILE A 268 -11.28 -13.08 -9.88
N SER A 269 -11.44 -14.37 -10.16
CA SER A 269 -11.95 -15.31 -9.17
C SER A 269 -10.85 -16.20 -8.60
N ALA A 270 -10.71 -16.17 -7.28
CA ALA A 270 -9.83 -17.04 -6.51
C ALA A 270 -10.67 -17.84 -5.50
N ASP A 271 -10.59 -19.17 -5.56
CA ASP A 271 -11.37 -20.09 -4.73
C ASP A 271 -12.88 -19.76 -4.70
N GLY A 272 -13.42 -19.28 -5.83
CA GLY A 272 -14.84 -18.94 -5.97
C GLY A 272 -15.25 -17.58 -5.41
N ALA A 273 -14.37 -16.88 -4.68
CA ALA A 273 -14.56 -15.48 -4.32
C ALA A 273 -14.08 -14.58 -5.48
N TRP A 274 -14.74 -13.44 -5.68
CA TRP A 274 -14.29 -12.41 -6.62
C TRP A 274 -13.49 -11.36 -5.88
N SER A 275 -12.32 -11.00 -6.41
CA SER A 275 -11.43 -9.99 -5.84
C SER A 275 -10.60 -9.34 -6.93
N GLU A 276 -9.84 -8.33 -6.55
CA GLU A 276 -9.00 -7.58 -7.46
C GLU A 276 -7.76 -8.36 -7.93
N SER A 277 -7.27 -8.02 -9.12
CA SER A 277 -5.89 -8.27 -9.52
C SER A 277 -4.96 -7.19 -8.94
N PHE A 278 -3.65 -7.33 -9.06
CA PHE A 278 -2.72 -6.31 -8.58
C PHE A 278 -2.83 -5.02 -9.41
N HIS A 279 -2.95 -3.90 -8.72
CA HIS A 279 -2.89 -2.55 -9.28
C HIS A 279 -1.57 -1.89 -8.87
N PRO A 280 -0.69 -1.51 -9.82
CA PRO A 280 0.60 -0.90 -9.55
C PRO A 280 0.48 0.62 -9.32
N GLY A 281 -0.60 1.10 -8.69
CA GLY A 281 -0.70 2.53 -8.35
C GLY A 281 0.46 2.96 -7.44
N ALA A 282 0.57 4.25 -7.12
CA ALA A 282 1.61 4.77 -6.22
C ALA A 282 1.76 3.89 -4.96
N GLU A 283 0.62 3.56 -4.35
CA GLU A 283 0.48 2.59 -3.25
C GLU A 283 1.08 1.22 -3.58
N GLY A 284 0.61 0.54 -4.63
CA GLY A 284 0.92 -0.86 -4.91
C GLY A 284 2.39 -1.13 -5.28
N LEU A 285 3.05 -0.20 -5.97
CA LEU A 285 4.47 -0.33 -6.32
C LEU A 285 5.39 -0.24 -5.10
N GLY A 286 5.06 0.65 -4.14
CA GLY A 286 5.78 0.82 -2.89
C GLY A 286 5.86 -0.48 -2.08
N LEU A 287 4.84 -1.34 -2.19
CA LEU A 287 4.70 -2.59 -1.42
C LEU A 287 5.48 -3.77 -1.99
N LEU A 288 6.03 -3.68 -3.21
CA LEU A 288 6.79 -4.79 -3.81
C LEU A 288 8.26 -4.75 -3.36
N ASP A 289 8.81 -5.92 -3.02
CA ASP A 289 10.25 -6.04 -2.79
C ASP A 289 11.03 -5.70 -4.06
N PRO A 290 12.30 -5.26 -3.95
CA PRO A 290 13.06 -4.72 -5.07
C PRO A 290 13.16 -5.67 -6.26
N ARG A 291 13.36 -6.97 -5.99
CA ARG A 291 13.52 -7.98 -7.03
C ARG A 291 12.19 -8.22 -7.74
N THR A 292 11.11 -8.33 -6.98
CA THR A 292 9.77 -8.47 -7.52
C THR A 292 9.37 -7.23 -8.34
N ARG A 293 9.68 -6.03 -7.83
CA ARG A 293 9.44 -4.75 -8.54
C ARG A 293 10.24 -4.65 -9.84
N ASP A 294 11.49 -5.10 -9.87
CA ASP A 294 12.27 -5.15 -11.11
C ASP A 294 11.69 -6.11 -12.15
N THR A 295 11.17 -7.26 -11.73
CA THR A 295 10.47 -8.16 -12.65
C THR A 295 9.18 -7.53 -13.19
N LEU A 296 8.49 -6.74 -12.36
CA LEU A 296 7.32 -5.99 -12.79
C LEU A 296 7.69 -4.95 -13.83
N PHE A 297 8.73 -4.15 -13.58
CA PHE A 297 9.20 -3.15 -14.53
C PHE A 297 9.79 -3.75 -15.81
N ALA A 298 10.32 -4.97 -15.76
CA ALA A 298 10.71 -5.69 -16.98
C ALA A 298 9.50 -6.06 -17.84
N ALA A 299 8.36 -6.38 -17.21
CA ALA A 299 7.10 -6.66 -17.90
C ALA A 299 6.36 -5.38 -18.34
N PHE A 300 6.45 -4.31 -17.54
CA PHE A 300 5.79 -3.02 -17.75
C PHE A 300 6.77 -1.84 -17.56
N PRO A 301 7.62 -1.55 -18.56
CA PRO A 301 8.68 -0.56 -18.42
C PRO A 301 8.18 0.87 -18.18
N THR A 302 6.99 1.20 -18.67
CA THR A 302 6.40 2.54 -18.54
C THR A 302 6.08 2.91 -17.09
N LEU A 303 5.81 1.92 -16.23
CA LEU A 303 5.51 2.14 -14.82
C LEU A 303 6.71 2.65 -14.00
N ARG A 304 7.94 2.55 -14.55
CA ARG A 304 9.11 3.19 -13.93
C ARG A 304 9.06 4.71 -13.99
N ALA A 305 8.42 5.25 -15.01
CA ALA A 305 8.35 6.68 -15.24
C ALA A 305 7.09 7.28 -14.66
N ASP A 306 5.96 6.58 -14.79
CA ASP A 306 4.67 7.04 -14.29
C ASP A 306 3.77 5.81 -13.96
N PRO A 307 3.53 5.53 -12.67
CA PRO A 307 2.63 4.48 -12.22
C PRO A 307 1.18 4.65 -12.69
N ASN A 308 0.72 5.89 -12.89
CA ASN A 308 -0.67 6.21 -13.21
C ASN A 308 -1.05 5.84 -14.66
N VAL A 309 -0.05 5.55 -15.50
CA VAL A 309 -0.26 5.06 -16.88
C VAL A 309 -1.04 3.74 -16.92
N TYR A 310 -1.06 2.97 -15.82
CA TYR A 310 -1.85 1.73 -15.76
C TYR A 310 -3.38 1.96 -15.82
N GLY A 311 -3.84 3.15 -15.45
CA GLY A 311 -5.25 3.53 -15.44
C GLY A 311 -5.92 3.30 -14.09
N ASP A 312 -7.24 3.43 -14.09
CA ASP A 312 -8.07 3.38 -12.88
C ASP A 312 -8.36 1.95 -12.39
N THR A 313 -8.84 1.87 -11.16
CA THR A 313 -9.33 0.61 -10.61
C THR A 313 -10.61 0.12 -11.32
N ALA A 314 -10.80 -1.20 -11.42
CA ALA A 314 -11.93 -1.80 -12.12
C ALA A 314 -13.31 -1.47 -11.52
N ARG A 315 -13.35 -1.08 -10.24
CA ARG A 315 -14.55 -0.72 -9.46
C ARG A 315 -14.15 0.27 -8.38
N THR A 316 -15.10 1.06 -7.92
CA THR A 316 -14.94 1.95 -6.76
C THR A 316 -14.49 1.16 -5.54
N VAL A 317 -13.44 1.65 -4.89
CA VAL A 317 -12.89 1.10 -3.67
C VAL A 317 -13.48 1.86 -2.50
N LEU A 318 -14.07 1.14 -1.55
CA LEU A 318 -14.62 1.73 -0.34
C LEU A 318 -13.54 1.98 0.70
N ARG A 319 -13.63 3.15 1.33
CA ARG A 319 -12.85 3.53 2.50
C ARG A 319 -13.30 2.76 3.74
N GLY A 320 -12.46 2.76 4.78
CA GLY A 320 -12.73 2.00 6.00
C GLY A 320 -14.05 2.39 6.70
N TRP A 321 -14.42 3.67 6.67
CA TRP A 321 -15.66 4.17 7.25
C TRP A 321 -16.89 3.89 6.37
N GLU A 322 -16.74 3.93 5.04
CA GLU A 322 -17.79 3.54 4.08
C GLU A 322 -18.12 2.05 4.22
N ALA A 323 -17.09 1.21 4.32
CA ALA A 323 -17.25 -0.22 4.53
C ALA A 323 -17.97 -0.57 5.85
N LYS A 324 -17.89 0.28 6.88
CA LYS A 324 -18.64 0.10 8.14
C LYS A 324 -20.15 0.20 7.93
N VAL A 325 -20.62 1.01 6.98
CA VAL A 325 -22.04 1.17 6.67
C VAL A 325 -22.62 -0.15 6.14
N LEU A 326 -21.86 -0.88 5.32
CA LEU A 326 -22.26 -2.20 4.80
C LEU A 326 -22.39 -3.28 5.88
N ARG A 327 -21.70 -3.13 7.01
CA ARG A 327 -21.79 -4.08 8.14
C ARG A 327 -22.93 -3.81 9.11
N ALA A 328 -23.52 -2.61 9.04
CA ALA A 328 -24.60 -2.19 9.92
C ALA A 328 -26.00 -2.50 9.34
N ALA A 329 -26.07 -2.88 8.06
CA ALA A 329 -27.26 -3.37 7.37
C ALA A 329 -27.48 -4.87 7.63
#